data_AF-A0A2R8FAQ2-F1
#
_entry.id   AF-A0A2R8FAQ2-F1
#
_cell.length_a   1.000
_cell.length_b   1.000
_cell.length_c   1.000
_cell.angle_alpha   90.00
_cell.angle_beta   90.00
_cell.angle_gamma   90.00
#
_symmetry.space_group_name_H-M   'P 1'
#
loop_
_entity.id
_entity.type
_entity.pdbx_description
1 polymer ?
#
loop_
_entity_poly.entity_id
_entity_poly.type
_entity_poly.pdbx_seq_one_letter_code
_entity_poly.pdbx_strand_id
1 'polypeptide(L)'
;MTITVIPHALFKNYCECHNSCSLSGRTVLRVAVAGLFCIGALVALGCLSTPISYIVGGILAGIGFVILALVILALIFGEKKLPPIPRVIPDGFIKVIGSTYSTPIALFVKKQQLTLAEFRQFATVLVQQITPEEKIKLLPEELQSKVEKYGIGNLMEDMERSDWRCFEEILEENCPLYWLQKFVSAGDQKVCKNLGIPKKCWGYYWLGPLGHSQAKGTVFSPGIHSILTKLKEEEFVLLKDHALKGTWDRKEVKEIISRICNDCKGESGALLDIEKVLTIFSEEKVSNDLLLFSVHGCTYDQVQLITALPKKTWNWFCFIDNIVTKNLQLCLLGGALFSQELIDECSKAFDINLALYPIRELEKASRVLELSKDPAQQMGRFLLQHLSLASKRLESILRQGLHLRTIADGEKKIPVYEINFITGSRSRISEKTLPINKKIG
;
A
#
# COMPACT_ATOMS: atom_id res chain seq x y z
N MET A 1 -28.66 -35.46 -20.58
CA MET A 1 -27.36 -34.88 -20.18
C MET A 1 -26.30 -35.44 -21.11
N THR A 2 -25.59 -34.60 -21.84
CA THR A 2 -24.56 -35.01 -22.80
C THR A 2 -23.32 -35.56 -22.09
N ILE A 3 -22.74 -36.63 -22.65
CA ILE A 3 -21.60 -37.41 -22.10
C ILE A 3 -20.33 -36.55 -21.90
N THR A 4 -20.29 -35.34 -22.45
CA THR A 4 -19.17 -34.38 -22.33
C THR A 4 -19.17 -33.54 -21.05
N VAL A 5 -20.25 -33.58 -20.24
CA VAL A 5 -20.38 -32.78 -18.99
C VAL A 5 -19.48 -33.30 -17.87
N ILE A 6 -19.27 -34.62 -17.82
CA ILE A 6 -18.59 -35.30 -16.70
C ILE A 6 -17.08 -34.96 -16.63
N PRO A 7 -16.29 -34.99 -17.74
CA PRO A 7 -14.87 -34.62 -17.67
C PRO A 7 -14.65 -33.15 -17.30
N HIS A 8 -15.50 -32.25 -17.82
CA HIS A 8 -15.36 -30.81 -17.57
C HIS A 8 -15.66 -30.44 -16.11
N ALA A 9 -16.67 -31.05 -15.49
CA ALA A 9 -17.01 -30.81 -14.08
C ALA A 9 -15.96 -31.41 -13.10
N LEU A 10 -15.34 -32.54 -13.47
CA LEU A 10 -14.32 -33.21 -12.66
C LEU A 10 -12.98 -32.46 -12.68
N PHE A 11 -12.52 -31.96 -13.82
CA PHE A 11 -11.14 -31.47 -13.98
C PHE A 11 -10.97 -29.94 -14.14
N LYS A 12 -12.03 -29.17 -14.41
CA LYS A 12 -11.94 -27.70 -14.52
C LYS A 12 -12.69 -26.99 -13.41
N ASN A 13 -12.03 -26.06 -12.73
CA ASN A 13 -12.66 -25.22 -11.70
C ASN A 13 -13.50 -24.07 -12.33
N TYR A 14 -13.27 -23.72 -13.60
CA TYR A 14 -14.07 -22.76 -14.37
C TYR A 14 -14.30 -23.27 -15.81
N CYS A 15 -15.55 -23.20 -16.28
CA CYS A 15 -15.98 -23.44 -17.67
C CYS A 15 -17.08 -22.40 -17.95
N GLU A 16 -16.89 -21.55 -18.96
CA GLU A 16 -17.90 -20.57 -19.41
C GLU A 16 -19.21 -21.23 -19.87
N CYS A 17 -19.12 -22.52 -20.17
CA CYS A 17 -20.14 -23.45 -20.60
C CYS A 17 -21.26 -23.71 -19.54
N HIS A 18 -20.96 -23.55 -18.24
CA HIS A 18 -21.85 -23.97 -17.15
C HIS A 18 -21.79 -23.04 -15.91
N ASN A 19 -22.33 -21.82 -16.03
CA ASN A 19 -22.45 -20.83 -14.95
C ASN A 19 -23.42 -21.22 -13.82
N SER A 20 -24.27 -22.25 -14.00
CA SER A 20 -25.32 -22.63 -13.03
C SER A 20 -24.89 -23.64 -11.97
N CYS A 21 -23.70 -24.24 -12.07
CA CYS A 21 -23.27 -25.29 -11.14
C CYS A 21 -22.38 -24.71 -10.04
N SER A 22 -22.93 -24.58 -8.82
CA SER A 22 -22.22 -24.05 -7.66
C SER A 22 -21.01 -24.92 -7.26
N LEU A 23 -19.99 -24.29 -6.67
CA LEU A 23 -18.77 -24.99 -6.20
C LEU A 23 -19.13 -26.15 -5.24
N SER A 24 -20.14 -25.95 -4.40
CA SER A 24 -20.67 -26.98 -3.50
C SER A 24 -21.22 -28.19 -4.27
N GLY A 25 -22.04 -27.95 -5.30
CA GLY A 25 -22.57 -29.03 -6.15
C GLY A 25 -21.47 -29.79 -6.89
N ARG A 26 -20.41 -29.11 -7.34
CA ARG A 26 -19.25 -29.75 -7.99
C ARG A 26 -18.43 -30.59 -7.02
N THR A 27 -18.24 -30.13 -5.78
CA THR A 27 -17.54 -30.91 -4.74
C THR A 27 -18.32 -32.16 -4.38
N VAL A 28 -19.65 -32.06 -4.20
CA VAL A 28 -20.52 -33.22 -3.95
C VAL A 28 -20.43 -34.23 -5.10
N LEU A 29 -20.46 -33.77 -6.35
CA LEU A 29 -20.31 -34.63 -7.52
C LEU A 29 -18.95 -35.35 -7.56
N ARG A 30 -17.85 -34.64 -7.28
CA ARG A 30 -16.50 -35.22 -7.25
C ARG A 30 -16.36 -36.28 -6.15
N VAL A 31 -16.92 -36.03 -4.97
CA VAL A 31 -16.95 -37.00 -3.86
C VAL A 31 -17.81 -38.22 -4.21
N ALA A 32 -18.97 -38.02 -4.84
CA ALA A 32 -19.84 -39.12 -5.27
C ALA A 32 -19.14 -40.01 -6.33
N VAL A 33 -18.47 -39.39 -7.32
CA VAL A 33 -17.71 -40.13 -8.34
C VAL A 33 -16.54 -40.89 -7.72
N ALA A 34 -15.78 -40.27 -6.80
CA ALA A 34 -14.71 -40.97 -6.08
C ALA A 34 -15.25 -42.16 -5.27
N GLY A 35 -16.41 -41.98 -4.60
CA GLY A 35 -17.10 -43.04 -3.88
C GLY A 35 -17.50 -44.21 -4.79
N LEU A 36 -18.02 -43.93 -5.98
CA LEU A 36 -18.37 -44.95 -6.98
C LEU A 36 -17.13 -45.74 -7.45
N PHE A 37 -15.99 -45.09 -7.63
CA PHE A 37 -14.74 -45.77 -7.96
C PHE A 37 -14.24 -46.67 -6.82
N CYS A 38 -14.34 -46.21 -5.56
CA CYS A 38 -13.98 -47.03 -4.39
C CYS A 38 -14.91 -48.24 -4.22
N ILE A 39 -16.22 -48.06 -4.43
CA ILE A 39 -17.20 -49.17 -4.39
C ILE A 39 -16.92 -50.14 -5.54
N GLY A 40 -16.68 -49.63 -6.75
CA GLY A 40 -16.29 -50.44 -7.90
C GLY A 40 -15.01 -51.25 -7.64
N ALA A 41 -14.04 -50.68 -6.93
CA ALA A 41 -12.82 -51.38 -6.53
C ALA A 41 -13.12 -52.54 -5.57
N LEU A 42 -14.01 -52.33 -4.58
CA LEU A 42 -14.44 -53.37 -3.64
C LEU A 42 -15.22 -54.49 -4.34
N VAL A 43 -16.10 -54.14 -5.28
CA VAL A 43 -16.84 -55.11 -6.10
C VAL A 43 -15.88 -55.89 -6.99
N ALA A 44 -14.91 -55.24 -7.63
CA ALA A 44 -13.89 -55.91 -8.44
C ALA A 44 -13.03 -56.88 -7.60
N LEU A 45 -12.72 -56.52 -6.35
CA LEU A 45 -12.00 -57.38 -5.42
C LEU A 45 -12.82 -58.59 -4.96
N GLY A 46 -14.13 -58.44 -4.78
CA GLY A 46 -15.01 -59.51 -4.31
C GLY A 46 -15.56 -60.42 -5.42
N CYS A 47 -15.69 -59.92 -6.66
CA CYS A 47 -16.39 -60.62 -7.74
C CYS A 47 -15.48 -61.13 -8.87
N LEU A 48 -14.24 -60.65 -8.98
CA LEU A 48 -13.31 -61.12 -10.01
C LEU A 48 -12.33 -62.14 -9.44
N SER A 49 -11.88 -63.06 -10.28
CA SER A 49 -10.83 -64.01 -9.91
C SER A 49 -9.47 -63.31 -9.79
N THR A 50 -8.64 -63.79 -8.87
CA THR A 50 -7.23 -63.41 -8.83
C THR A 50 -6.52 -63.93 -10.09
N PRO A 51 -5.61 -63.15 -10.72
CA PRO A 51 -5.05 -61.86 -10.30
C PRO A 51 -5.79 -60.61 -10.86
N ILE A 52 -6.81 -60.79 -11.69
CA ILE A 52 -7.52 -59.70 -12.39
C ILE A 52 -8.18 -58.75 -11.38
N SER A 53 -8.70 -59.30 -10.27
CA SER A 53 -9.28 -58.54 -9.17
C SER A 53 -8.32 -57.50 -8.58
N TYR A 54 -7.04 -57.83 -8.43
CA TYR A 54 -6.04 -56.90 -7.89
C TYR A 54 -5.70 -55.77 -8.87
N ILE A 55 -5.62 -56.07 -10.16
CA ILE A 55 -5.28 -55.09 -11.19
C ILE A 55 -6.46 -54.10 -11.35
N VAL A 56 -7.66 -54.63 -11.54
CA VAL A 56 -8.86 -53.79 -11.76
C VAL A 56 -9.22 -53.04 -10.48
N GLY A 57 -9.23 -53.71 -9.32
CA GLY A 57 -9.48 -53.09 -8.03
C GLY A 57 -8.45 -52.01 -7.70
N GLY A 58 -7.16 -52.27 -7.96
CA GLY A 58 -6.08 -51.31 -7.74
C GLY A 58 -6.20 -50.05 -8.61
N ILE A 59 -6.52 -50.20 -9.90
CA ILE A 59 -6.71 -49.06 -10.81
C ILE A 59 -7.91 -48.21 -10.36
N LEU A 60 -9.04 -48.83 -10.04
CA LEU A 60 -10.25 -48.13 -9.60
C LEU A 60 -10.03 -47.39 -8.27
N ALA A 61 -9.38 -48.04 -7.30
CA ALA A 61 -9.02 -47.42 -6.03
C ALA A 61 -8.03 -46.25 -6.22
N GLY A 62 -7.04 -46.41 -7.09
CA GLY A 62 -6.06 -45.37 -7.43
C GLY A 62 -6.73 -44.13 -8.04
N ILE A 63 -7.64 -44.31 -9.00
CA ILE A 63 -8.39 -43.19 -9.61
C ILE A 63 -9.24 -42.49 -8.54
N GLY A 64 -9.96 -43.24 -7.70
CA GLY A 64 -10.75 -42.69 -6.61
C GLY A 64 -9.90 -41.85 -5.65
N PHE A 65 -8.70 -42.35 -5.29
CA PHE A 65 -7.78 -41.64 -4.41
C PHE A 65 -7.23 -40.35 -5.03
N VAL A 66 -6.84 -40.36 -6.31
CA VAL A 66 -6.37 -39.15 -7.01
C VAL A 66 -7.46 -38.08 -7.05
N ILE A 67 -8.72 -38.45 -7.32
CA ILE A 67 -9.85 -37.51 -7.32
C ILE A 67 -10.05 -36.91 -5.92
N LEU A 68 -10.02 -37.73 -4.87
CA LEU A 68 -10.13 -37.28 -3.48
C LEU A 68 -8.98 -36.35 -3.08
N ALA A 69 -7.74 -36.69 -3.46
CA ALA A 69 -6.57 -35.85 -3.20
C ALA A 69 -6.70 -34.49 -3.90
N LEU A 70 -7.14 -34.45 -5.16
CA LEU A 70 -7.40 -33.20 -5.89
C LEU A 70 -8.54 -32.39 -5.26
N VAL A 71 -9.59 -33.03 -4.74
CA VAL A 71 -10.67 -32.35 -4.01
C VAL A 71 -10.16 -31.75 -2.69
N ILE A 72 -9.35 -32.49 -1.93
CA ILE A 72 -8.75 -32.02 -0.68
C ILE A 72 -7.80 -30.85 -0.98
N LEU A 73 -6.91 -30.97 -1.97
CA LEU A 73 -6.09 -29.84 -2.42
C LEU A 73 -6.96 -28.66 -2.86
N ALA A 74 -8.04 -28.88 -3.62
CA ALA A 74 -8.95 -27.81 -4.01
C ALA A 74 -9.78 -27.24 -2.85
N LEU A 75 -9.95 -27.94 -1.73
CA LEU A 75 -10.61 -27.41 -0.54
C LEU A 75 -9.63 -26.67 0.38
N ILE A 76 -8.36 -27.07 0.38
CA ILE A 76 -7.26 -26.43 1.11
C ILE A 76 -6.81 -25.16 0.37
N PHE A 77 -6.62 -25.25 -0.94
CA PHE A 77 -6.12 -24.17 -1.81
C PHE A 77 -7.19 -23.45 -2.59
N GLY A 78 -8.36 -24.06 -2.81
CA GLY A 78 -9.48 -23.33 -3.36
C GLY A 78 -9.89 -22.33 -2.32
N GLU A 79 -9.65 -21.07 -2.64
CA GLU A 79 -10.15 -19.90 -1.95
C GLU A 79 -11.63 -20.14 -1.62
N LYS A 80 -11.91 -20.70 -0.43
CA LYS A 80 -13.10 -20.31 0.28
C LYS A 80 -12.98 -18.80 0.26
N LYS A 81 -13.90 -18.15 -0.45
CA LYS A 81 -14.18 -16.73 -0.28
C LYS A 81 -14.52 -16.59 1.19
N LEU A 82 -13.48 -16.54 2.04
CA LEU A 82 -13.59 -16.14 3.41
C LEU A 82 -14.36 -14.83 3.32
N PRO A 83 -15.46 -14.67 4.07
CA PRO A 83 -16.11 -13.38 4.14
C PRO A 83 -15.00 -12.33 4.36
N PRO A 84 -15.04 -11.20 3.64
CA PRO A 84 -14.00 -10.19 3.74
C PRO A 84 -13.76 -9.95 5.22
N ILE A 85 -12.53 -10.18 5.67
CA ILE A 85 -12.18 -10.03 7.08
C ILE A 85 -12.65 -8.63 7.47
N PRO A 86 -13.54 -8.49 8.47
CA PRO A 86 -14.07 -7.20 8.83
C PRO A 86 -12.87 -6.29 9.11
N ARG A 87 -12.83 -5.15 8.42
CA ARG A 87 -11.71 -4.20 8.43
C ARG A 87 -11.77 -3.37 9.72
N VAL A 88 -11.70 -4.06 10.85
CA VAL A 88 -11.73 -3.49 12.20
C VAL A 88 -10.44 -2.75 12.46
N ILE A 89 -10.56 -1.59 13.10
CA ILE A 89 -9.42 -0.75 13.44
C ILE A 89 -8.48 -1.49 14.42
N PRO A 90 -7.18 -1.61 14.12
CA PRO A 90 -6.24 -2.34 14.97
C PRO A 90 -5.94 -1.58 16.26
N ASP A 91 -5.65 -2.32 17.34
CA ASP A 91 -5.35 -1.78 18.68
C ASP A 91 -4.27 -0.69 18.67
N GLY A 92 -3.24 -0.84 17.82
CA GLY A 92 -2.19 0.18 17.67
C GLY A 92 -2.76 1.54 17.27
N PHE A 93 -3.69 1.57 16.32
CA PHE A 93 -4.31 2.79 15.85
C PHE A 93 -5.43 3.29 16.78
N ILE A 94 -6.09 2.41 17.53
CA ILE A 94 -7.03 2.83 18.60
C ILE A 94 -6.34 3.73 19.63
N LYS A 95 -5.06 3.49 19.95
CA LYS A 95 -4.29 4.39 20.83
C LYS A 95 -4.10 5.78 20.21
N VAL A 96 -3.91 5.87 18.89
CA VAL A 96 -3.82 7.15 18.17
C VAL A 96 -5.15 7.89 18.30
N ILE A 97 -6.27 7.22 18.06
CA ILE A 97 -7.62 7.77 18.25
C ILE A 97 -7.78 8.31 19.68
N GLY A 98 -7.38 7.55 20.70
CA GLY A 98 -7.49 7.98 22.09
C GLY A 98 -6.67 9.23 22.43
N SER A 99 -5.54 9.43 21.75
CA SER A 99 -4.68 10.60 21.94
C SER A 99 -5.07 11.82 21.09
N THR A 100 -5.90 11.65 20.07
CA THR A 100 -6.27 12.71 19.11
C THR A 100 -7.72 13.16 19.28
N TYR A 101 -8.62 12.23 19.57
CA TYR A 101 -10.01 12.50 19.92
C TYR A 101 -10.18 12.47 21.43
N SER A 102 -10.57 11.31 21.97
CA SER A 102 -10.80 11.14 23.40
C SER A 102 -10.70 9.67 23.80
N THR A 103 -10.54 9.42 25.10
CA THR A 103 -10.56 8.06 25.65
C THR A 103 -11.93 7.37 25.45
N PRO A 104 -13.08 8.03 25.68
CA PRO A 104 -14.38 7.43 25.39
C PRO A 104 -14.58 7.05 23.92
N ILE A 105 -14.13 7.86 22.97
CA ILE A 105 -14.19 7.53 21.54
C ILE A 105 -13.32 6.30 21.23
N ALA A 106 -12.09 6.23 21.77
CA ALA A 106 -11.24 5.07 21.57
C ALA A 106 -11.83 3.78 22.17
N LEU A 107 -12.47 3.89 23.34
CA LEU A 107 -13.18 2.78 23.97
C LEU A 107 -14.41 2.35 23.17
N PHE A 108 -15.14 3.29 22.57
CA PHE A 108 -16.23 2.98 21.65
C PHE A 108 -15.74 2.17 20.45
N VAL A 109 -14.70 2.65 19.77
CA VAL A 109 -14.05 1.94 18.64
C VAL A 109 -13.66 0.53 19.03
N LYS A 110 -13.03 0.36 20.20
CA LYS A 110 -12.56 -0.92 20.71
C LYS A 110 -13.69 -1.87 21.10
N LYS A 111 -14.65 -1.41 21.90
CA LYS A 111 -15.72 -2.27 22.44
C LYS A 111 -16.71 -2.67 21.36
N GLN A 112 -17.02 -1.77 20.42
CA GLN A 112 -17.96 -2.02 19.32
C GLN A 112 -17.29 -2.51 18.03
N GLN A 113 -15.97 -2.75 18.08
CA GLN A 113 -15.17 -3.28 16.98
C GLN A 113 -15.44 -2.53 15.67
N LEU A 114 -15.32 -1.21 15.70
CA LEU A 114 -15.63 -0.39 14.53
C LEU A 114 -14.65 -0.68 13.39
N THR A 115 -15.22 -0.78 12.19
CA THR A 115 -14.46 -0.80 10.96
C THR A 115 -13.94 0.59 10.61
N LEU A 116 -12.93 0.64 9.74
CA LEU A 116 -12.40 1.92 9.25
C LEU A 116 -13.48 2.79 8.57
N ALA A 117 -14.37 2.18 7.79
CA ALA A 117 -15.46 2.89 7.11
C ALA A 117 -16.50 3.46 8.10
N GLU A 118 -16.85 2.67 9.10
CA GLU A 118 -17.76 3.10 10.18
C GLU A 118 -17.17 4.27 10.97
N PHE A 119 -15.89 4.20 11.34
CA PHE A 119 -15.27 5.29 12.08
C PHE A 119 -15.11 6.56 11.23
N ARG A 120 -14.86 6.45 9.91
CA ARG A 120 -14.89 7.61 9.00
C ARG A 120 -16.22 8.34 9.08
N GLN A 121 -17.34 7.60 8.98
CA GLN A 121 -18.68 8.19 9.06
C GLN A 121 -18.92 8.84 10.42
N PHE A 122 -18.55 8.16 11.50
CA PHE A 122 -18.64 8.70 12.85
C PHE A 122 -17.84 10.00 13.02
N ALA A 123 -16.58 10.01 12.56
CA ALA A 123 -15.72 11.18 12.64
C ALA A 123 -16.21 12.35 11.77
N THR A 124 -16.79 12.08 10.60
CA THR A 124 -17.42 13.13 9.76
C THR A 124 -18.55 13.84 10.50
N VAL A 125 -19.36 13.09 11.24
CA VAL A 125 -20.46 13.65 12.03
C VAL A 125 -19.94 14.43 13.25
N LEU A 126 -18.87 13.96 13.90
CA LEU A 126 -18.29 14.65 15.06
C LEU A 126 -17.89 16.10 14.77
N VAL A 127 -17.35 16.38 13.58
CA VAL A 127 -16.89 17.72 13.18
C VAL A 127 -18.05 18.69 12.89
N GLN A 128 -19.28 18.20 12.74
CA GLN A 128 -20.43 19.05 12.44
C GLN A 128 -20.83 19.89 13.66
N GLN A 129 -21.26 21.12 13.40
CA GLN A 129 -21.72 22.07 14.42
C GLN A 129 -23.24 21.96 14.62
N ILE A 130 -23.69 20.78 15.07
CA ILE A 130 -25.10 20.44 15.31
C ILE A 130 -25.25 19.72 16.66
N THR A 131 -26.49 19.51 17.14
CA THR A 131 -26.69 18.89 18.46
C THR A 131 -26.31 17.40 18.47
N PRO A 132 -25.93 16.82 19.62
CA PRO A 132 -25.61 15.39 19.73
C PRO A 132 -26.71 14.46 19.19
N GLU A 133 -27.98 14.80 19.40
CA GLU A 133 -29.12 14.02 18.91
C GLU A 133 -29.21 14.05 17.38
N GLU A 134 -28.95 15.21 16.78
CA GLU A 134 -28.89 15.36 15.33
C GLU A 134 -27.68 14.62 14.75
N LYS A 135 -26.53 14.69 15.42
CA LYS A 135 -25.34 13.89 15.07
C LYS A 135 -25.67 12.40 15.01
N ILE A 136 -26.30 11.87 16.05
CA ILE A 136 -26.67 10.45 16.11
C ILE A 136 -27.63 10.09 14.98
N LYS A 137 -28.64 10.93 14.70
CA LYS A 137 -29.61 10.71 13.61
C LYS A 137 -28.97 10.67 12.22
N LEU A 138 -27.85 11.37 12.00
CA LEU A 138 -27.12 11.36 10.74
C LEU A 138 -26.29 10.09 10.52
N LEU A 139 -26.01 9.32 11.57
CA LEU A 139 -25.29 8.07 11.44
C LEU A 139 -26.17 7.01 10.77
N PRO A 140 -25.62 6.07 9.98
CA PRO A 140 -26.36 4.89 9.53
C PRO A 140 -26.90 4.05 10.69
N GLU A 141 -28.02 3.35 10.46
CA GLU A 141 -28.72 2.56 11.49
C GLU A 141 -27.80 1.57 12.24
N GLU A 142 -26.88 0.92 11.53
CA GLU A 142 -25.91 0.00 12.14
C GLU A 142 -25.01 0.71 13.18
N LEU A 143 -24.53 1.91 12.85
CA LEU A 143 -23.71 2.73 13.72
C LEU A 143 -24.51 3.32 14.88
N GLN A 144 -25.76 3.75 14.63
CA GLN A 144 -26.67 4.19 15.69
C GLN A 144 -26.84 3.11 16.75
N SER A 145 -27.14 1.86 16.35
CA SER A 145 -27.29 0.78 17.34
C SER A 145 -25.97 0.46 18.07
N LYS A 146 -24.81 0.67 17.45
CA LYS A 146 -23.51 0.54 18.14
C LYS A 146 -23.29 1.65 19.17
N VAL A 147 -23.66 2.88 18.85
CA VAL A 147 -23.62 4.02 19.79
C VAL A 147 -24.56 3.75 20.97
N GLU A 148 -25.78 3.30 20.72
CA GLU A 148 -26.75 2.95 21.77
C GLU A 148 -26.24 1.81 22.66
N LYS A 149 -25.69 0.74 22.08
CA LYS A 149 -25.09 -0.39 22.81
C LYS A 149 -23.89 0.03 23.66
N TYR A 150 -23.10 0.99 23.20
CA TYR A 150 -21.99 1.54 23.98
C TYR A 150 -22.47 2.48 25.09
N GLY A 151 -23.63 3.12 24.89
CA GLY A 151 -24.25 4.09 25.79
C GLY A 151 -23.96 5.51 25.32
N ILE A 152 -25.01 6.21 24.88
CA ILE A 152 -24.95 7.60 24.38
C ILE A 152 -24.31 8.53 25.44
N GLY A 153 -24.66 8.34 26.72
CA GLY A 153 -24.09 9.12 27.83
C GLY A 153 -22.56 9.10 27.89
N ASN A 154 -21.91 8.03 27.41
CA ASN A 154 -20.45 7.92 27.38
C ASN A 154 -19.80 8.76 26.26
N LEU A 155 -20.59 9.21 25.27
CA LEU A 155 -20.12 9.98 24.11
C LEU A 155 -20.72 11.39 24.05
N MET A 156 -21.67 11.74 24.93
CA MET A 156 -22.36 13.04 24.95
C MET A 156 -21.39 14.23 24.93
N GLU A 157 -20.47 14.29 25.89
CA GLU A 157 -19.48 15.37 25.98
C GLU A 157 -18.62 15.48 24.71
N ASP A 158 -18.21 14.33 24.16
CA ASP A 158 -17.43 14.29 22.93
C ASP A 158 -18.26 14.72 21.70
N MET A 159 -19.56 14.44 21.69
CA MET A 159 -20.47 14.84 20.61
C MET A 159 -20.87 16.31 20.69
N GLU A 160 -20.86 16.94 21.86
CA GLU A 160 -21.08 18.38 22.01
C GLU A 160 -19.91 19.19 21.45
N ARG A 161 -18.69 18.63 21.49
CA ARG A 161 -17.51 19.22 20.88
C ARG A 161 -17.59 19.22 19.35
N SER A 162 -17.04 20.26 18.75
CA SER A 162 -16.97 20.44 17.27
C SER A 162 -15.58 20.84 16.77
N ASP A 163 -14.60 20.95 17.67
CA ASP A 163 -13.20 21.27 17.38
C ASP A 163 -12.36 20.03 16.98
N TRP A 164 -13.03 18.96 16.56
CA TRP A 164 -12.37 17.71 16.21
C TRP A 164 -11.57 17.83 14.92
N ARG A 165 -10.37 17.22 14.92
CA ARG A 165 -9.55 17.13 13.72
C ARG A 165 -10.20 16.21 12.67
N CYS A 166 -9.96 16.52 11.40
CA CYS A 166 -10.38 15.67 10.30
C CYS A 166 -9.68 14.31 10.40
N PHE A 167 -10.46 13.23 10.26
CA PHE A 167 -9.92 11.87 10.43
C PHE A 167 -8.89 11.50 9.36
N GLU A 168 -9.08 11.98 8.12
CA GLU A 168 -8.14 11.74 7.02
C GLU A 168 -6.77 12.36 7.29
N GLU A 169 -6.71 13.54 7.89
CA GLU A 169 -5.45 14.17 8.30
C GLU A 169 -4.73 13.36 9.39
N ILE A 170 -5.49 12.78 10.33
CA ILE A 170 -4.93 11.92 11.38
C ILE A 170 -4.32 10.66 10.78
N LEU A 171 -5.00 10.04 9.80
CA LEU A 171 -4.49 8.87 9.07
C LEU A 171 -3.20 9.22 8.33
N GLU A 172 -3.18 10.31 7.57
CA GLU A 172 -2.01 10.77 6.83
C GLU A 172 -0.81 11.07 7.74
N GLU A 173 -1.03 11.74 8.87
CA GLU A 173 0.02 12.11 9.81
C GLU A 173 0.58 10.91 10.58
N ASN A 174 -0.28 9.94 10.93
CA ASN A 174 0.08 8.87 11.86
C ASN A 174 0.32 7.51 11.19
N CYS A 175 -0.05 7.31 9.93
CA CYS A 175 0.06 6.01 9.26
C CYS A 175 0.90 6.12 7.97
N PRO A 176 2.20 5.78 8.01
CA PRO A 176 3.10 5.99 6.88
C PRO A 176 2.68 5.21 5.62
N LEU A 177 2.21 3.98 5.78
CA LEU A 177 1.78 3.15 4.65
C LEU A 177 0.46 3.63 4.04
N TYR A 178 -0.43 4.22 4.84
CA TYR A 178 -1.62 4.92 4.36
C TYR A 178 -1.24 6.12 3.50
N TRP A 179 -0.33 6.97 4.03
CA TRP A 179 0.14 8.15 3.30
C TRP A 179 0.77 7.79 1.95
N LEU A 180 1.61 6.73 1.91
CA LEU A 180 2.22 6.26 0.66
C LEU A 180 1.17 5.80 -0.36
N GLN A 181 0.13 5.08 0.07
CA GLN A 181 -0.94 4.69 -0.83
C GLN A 181 -1.73 5.90 -1.34
N LYS A 182 -2.02 6.88 -0.48
CA LYS A 182 -2.73 8.10 -0.87
C LYS A 182 -1.89 8.93 -1.86
N PHE A 183 -0.58 9.04 -1.63
CA PHE A 183 0.36 9.68 -2.53
C PHE A 183 0.40 9.03 -3.92
N VAL A 184 0.43 7.69 -3.99
CA VAL A 184 0.36 6.95 -5.26
C VAL A 184 -0.98 7.17 -5.96
N SER A 185 -2.07 7.21 -5.20
CA SER A 185 -3.44 7.33 -5.72
C SER A 185 -3.76 8.74 -6.22
N ALA A 186 -3.14 9.77 -5.64
CA ALA A 186 -3.25 11.17 -6.06
C ALA A 186 -2.47 11.49 -7.35
N GLY A 187 -1.57 10.59 -7.79
CA GLY A 187 -0.83 10.73 -9.04
C GLY A 187 -1.72 10.63 -10.28
N ASP A 188 -1.36 11.34 -11.35
CA ASP A 188 -2.11 11.29 -12.61
C ASP A 188 -1.94 9.93 -13.31
N GLN A 189 -2.97 9.10 -13.20
CA GLN A 189 -3.02 7.77 -13.79
C GLN A 189 -2.81 7.75 -15.31
N LYS A 190 -3.09 8.86 -16.01
CA LYS A 190 -2.86 8.97 -17.46
C LYS A 190 -1.37 8.91 -17.78
N VAL A 191 -0.50 9.44 -16.91
CA VAL A 191 0.96 9.39 -17.10
C VAL A 191 1.44 7.94 -17.17
N CYS A 192 1.07 7.12 -16.18
CA CYS A 192 1.43 5.70 -16.16
C CYS A 192 0.84 4.93 -17.35
N LYS A 193 -0.42 5.21 -17.72
CA LYS A 193 -1.08 4.57 -18.87
C LYS A 193 -0.38 4.90 -20.19
N ASN A 194 -0.03 6.17 -20.41
CA ASN A 194 0.66 6.62 -21.62
C ASN A 194 2.07 6.01 -21.75
N LEU A 195 2.72 5.73 -20.62
CA LEU A 195 4.01 5.04 -20.56
C LEU A 195 3.89 3.51 -20.65
N GLY A 196 2.68 2.95 -20.74
CA GLY A 196 2.44 1.50 -20.79
C GLY A 196 2.73 0.77 -19.48
N ILE A 197 2.74 1.48 -18.35
CA ILE A 197 3.08 0.92 -17.04
C ILE A 197 1.85 0.18 -16.47
N PRO A 198 1.95 -1.13 -16.17
CA PRO A 198 0.85 -1.87 -15.57
C PRO A 198 0.41 -1.29 -14.23
N LYS A 199 -0.90 -1.36 -13.91
CA LYS A 199 -1.47 -0.80 -12.66
C LYS A 199 -0.72 -1.25 -11.39
N LYS A 200 -0.38 -2.55 -11.32
CA LYS A 200 0.39 -3.11 -10.20
C LYS A 200 1.75 -2.44 -10.00
N CYS A 201 2.32 -1.83 -11.04
CA CYS A 201 3.63 -1.17 -11.00
C CYS A 201 3.53 0.34 -10.73
N TRP A 202 2.34 0.91 -10.57
CA TRP A 202 2.19 2.36 -10.34
C TRP A 202 2.84 2.82 -9.03
N GLY A 203 2.84 1.99 -7.99
CA GLY A 203 3.56 2.28 -6.75
C GLY A 203 5.06 2.48 -6.99
N TYR A 204 5.69 1.67 -7.85
CA TYR A 204 7.11 1.83 -8.21
C TYR A 204 7.38 3.04 -9.08
N TYR A 205 6.40 3.46 -9.88
CA TYR A 205 6.51 4.69 -10.64
C TYR A 205 6.55 5.88 -9.67
N TRP A 206 5.49 6.10 -8.90
CA TRP A 206 5.33 7.30 -8.07
C TRP A 206 6.25 7.35 -6.85
N LEU A 207 6.64 6.20 -6.29
CA LEU A 207 7.57 6.13 -5.16
C LEU A 207 9.00 5.83 -5.61
N GLY A 208 9.24 5.69 -6.92
CA GLY A 208 10.57 5.49 -7.45
C GLY A 208 11.45 6.74 -7.38
N PRO A 209 12.66 6.68 -7.96
CA PRO A 209 13.49 7.87 -8.13
C PRO A 209 12.74 8.99 -8.84
N LEU A 210 12.83 10.22 -8.32
CA LEU A 210 12.21 11.39 -8.92
C LEU A 210 12.76 11.63 -10.33
N GLY A 211 11.86 12.03 -11.22
CA GLY A 211 12.08 12.12 -12.66
C GLY A 211 12.51 10.81 -13.33
N HIS A 212 12.52 9.69 -12.59
CA HIS A 212 13.20 8.44 -12.93
C HIS A 212 14.64 8.66 -13.39
N SER A 213 15.29 9.61 -12.70
CA SER A 213 16.69 9.95 -12.92
C SER A 213 17.61 8.85 -12.37
N GLN A 214 18.84 8.80 -12.89
CA GLN A 214 19.88 7.93 -12.35
C GLN A 214 20.32 8.30 -10.91
N ALA A 215 19.97 9.50 -10.43
CA ALA A 215 20.37 10.00 -9.12
C ALA A 215 19.72 9.26 -7.93
N LYS A 216 18.77 8.34 -8.18
CA LYS A 216 18.10 7.46 -7.20
C LYS A 216 17.41 8.15 -6.01
N GLY A 217 17.33 9.48 -5.96
CA GLY A 217 16.62 10.22 -4.91
C GLY A 217 15.10 10.07 -5.06
N THR A 218 14.40 9.77 -3.97
CA THR A 218 12.94 9.62 -3.94
C THR A 218 12.27 10.96 -3.58
N VAL A 219 10.94 10.93 -3.41
CA VAL A 219 10.15 12.07 -2.91
C VAL A 219 10.63 12.56 -1.52
N PHE A 220 11.23 11.70 -0.72
CA PHE A 220 11.64 12.00 0.65
C PHE A 220 13.03 12.64 0.72
N SER A 221 13.06 13.93 0.40
CA SER A 221 14.21 14.82 0.61
C SER A 221 13.91 15.83 1.72
N PRO A 222 14.85 16.10 2.66
CA PRO A 222 14.64 17.05 3.75
C PRO A 222 14.23 18.47 3.31
N GLY A 223 14.77 18.94 2.18
CA GLY A 223 14.52 20.28 1.64
C GLY A 223 13.16 20.42 0.95
N ILE A 224 12.65 19.34 0.36
CA ILE A 224 11.46 19.36 -0.52
C ILE A 224 10.21 19.85 0.21
N HIS A 225 9.98 19.44 1.45
CA HIS A 225 8.83 19.92 2.22
C HIS A 225 8.82 21.45 2.39
N SER A 226 9.99 22.05 2.70
CA SER A 226 10.09 23.51 2.85
C SER A 226 9.93 24.22 1.51
N ILE A 227 10.55 23.70 0.45
CA ILE A 227 10.44 24.23 -0.92
C ILE A 227 8.97 24.24 -1.37
N LEU A 228 8.29 23.10 -1.25
CA LEU A 228 6.91 22.94 -1.72
C LEU A 228 5.91 23.76 -0.90
N THR A 229 6.17 24.02 0.38
CA THR A 229 5.32 24.89 1.21
C THR A 229 5.32 26.34 0.72
N LYS A 230 6.36 26.77 -0.01
CA LYS A 230 6.47 28.13 -0.58
C LYS A 230 5.97 28.25 -2.01
N LEU A 231 5.56 27.13 -2.61
CA LEU A 231 5.17 27.04 -4.00
C LEU A 231 3.65 27.15 -4.15
N LYS A 232 3.20 28.11 -4.96
CA LYS A 232 1.78 28.28 -5.29
C LYS A 232 1.35 27.31 -6.39
N GLU A 233 0.05 27.06 -6.49
CA GLU A 233 -0.49 26.14 -7.51
C GLU A 233 -0.20 26.63 -8.93
N GLU A 234 -0.38 27.92 -9.20
CA GLU A 234 -0.16 28.51 -10.53
C GLU A 234 1.32 28.43 -10.92
N GLU A 235 2.22 28.64 -9.96
CA GLU A 235 3.65 28.48 -10.15
C GLU A 235 4.01 27.02 -10.42
N PHE A 236 3.42 26.06 -9.69
CA PHE A 236 3.65 24.64 -9.92
C PHE A 236 3.21 24.20 -11.32
N VAL A 237 2.05 24.66 -11.79
CA VAL A 237 1.56 24.39 -13.15
C VAL A 237 2.50 24.97 -14.20
N LEU A 238 2.97 26.21 -14.00
CA LEU A 238 3.94 26.86 -14.89
C LEU A 238 5.26 26.09 -14.94
N LEU A 239 5.83 25.74 -13.80
CA LEU A 239 7.07 24.95 -13.72
C LEU A 239 6.90 23.60 -14.44
N LYS A 240 5.78 22.91 -14.22
CA LYS A 240 5.48 21.65 -14.89
C LYS A 240 5.42 21.79 -16.41
N ASP A 241 4.79 22.84 -16.92
CA ASP A 241 4.74 23.11 -18.36
C ASP A 241 6.13 23.35 -18.95
N HIS A 242 6.95 24.19 -18.32
CA HIS A 242 8.32 24.46 -18.76
C HIS A 242 9.22 23.21 -18.71
N ALA A 243 9.08 22.39 -17.66
CA ALA A 243 9.81 21.14 -17.51
C ALA A 243 9.46 20.15 -18.63
N LEU A 244 8.18 19.99 -18.96
CA LEU A 244 7.72 19.08 -20.02
C LEU A 244 8.12 19.56 -21.42
N LYS A 245 8.25 20.88 -21.63
CA LYS A 245 8.69 21.49 -22.88
C LYS A 245 10.22 21.58 -23.01
N GLY A 246 10.98 21.25 -21.96
CA GLY A 246 12.44 21.41 -21.95
C GLY A 246 12.89 22.87 -22.07
N THR A 247 12.17 23.78 -21.38
CA THR A 247 12.44 25.22 -21.36
C THR A 247 12.65 25.74 -19.93
N TRP A 248 13.36 24.96 -19.10
CA TRP A 248 13.59 25.25 -17.69
C TRP A 248 14.51 26.46 -17.45
N ASP A 249 15.28 26.87 -18.46
CA ASP A 249 16.23 27.98 -18.40
C ASP A 249 15.60 29.38 -18.52
N ARG A 250 14.26 29.42 -18.70
CA ARG A 250 13.48 30.65 -18.85
C ARG A 250 13.53 31.55 -17.62
N LYS A 251 13.32 32.85 -17.87
CA LYS A 251 13.42 33.89 -16.84
C LYS A 251 12.36 33.69 -15.74
N GLU A 252 11.12 33.36 -16.11
CA GLU A 252 10.05 33.17 -15.12
C GLU A 252 10.37 32.02 -14.14
N VAL A 253 10.95 30.92 -14.66
CA VAL A 253 11.37 29.77 -13.85
C VAL A 253 12.45 30.17 -12.85
N LYS A 254 13.48 30.90 -13.31
CA LYS A 254 14.57 31.40 -12.45
C LYS A 254 14.07 32.36 -11.37
N GLU A 255 13.15 33.26 -11.71
CA GLU A 255 12.54 34.19 -10.74
C GLU A 255 11.78 33.45 -9.63
N ILE A 256 11.01 32.40 -9.98
CA ILE A 256 10.33 31.56 -8.99
C ILE A 256 11.34 30.83 -8.09
N ILE A 257 12.38 30.23 -8.68
CA ILE A 257 13.42 29.49 -7.93
C ILE A 257 14.14 30.43 -6.95
N SER A 258 14.60 31.60 -7.41
CA SER A 258 15.30 32.57 -6.57
C SER A 258 14.40 33.08 -5.44
N ARG A 259 13.12 33.32 -5.70
CA ARG A 259 12.14 33.68 -4.66
C ARG A 259 12.05 32.60 -3.58
N ILE A 260 11.77 31.35 -3.96
CA ILE A 260 11.61 30.22 -3.02
C ILE A 260 12.91 29.98 -2.23
N CYS A 261 14.06 30.06 -2.91
CA CYS A 261 15.37 29.94 -2.30
C CYS A 261 15.58 30.98 -1.18
N ASN A 262 15.27 32.25 -1.45
CA ASN A 262 15.38 33.33 -0.47
C ASN A 262 14.40 33.15 0.69
N ASP A 263 13.15 32.78 0.40
CA ASP A 263 12.12 32.54 1.42
C ASP A 263 12.54 31.40 2.39
N CYS A 264 13.08 30.30 1.85
CA CYS A 264 13.54 29.16 2.65
C CYS A 264 14.78 29.48 3.52
N LYS A 265 15.72 30.29 3.00
CA LYS A 265 16.89 30.74 3.76
C LYS A 265 16.50 31.69 4.89
N GLY A 266 15.57 32.60 4.64
CA GLY A 266 15.10 33.57 5.63
C GLY A 266 14.48 32.93 6.87
N GLU A 267 13.70 31.85 6.70
CA GLU A 267 13.09 31.12 7.81
C GLU A 267 14.06 30.19 8.55
N SER A 268 15.06 29.65 7.85
CA SER A 268 16.01 28.69 8.43
C SER A 268 17.17 29.36 9.20
N GLY A 269 17.40 30.65 8.96
CA GLY A 269 18.49 31.43 9.57
C GLY A 269 18.38 31.64 11.09
N ALA A 270 17.26 31.25 11.72
CA ALA A 270 17.05 31.44 13.15
C ALA A 270 17.44 30.23 14.03
N LEU A 271 17.61 29.02 13.47
CA LEU A 271 17.62 27.77 14.28
C LEU A 271 18.55 26.64 13.80
N LEU A 272 19.37 26.81 12.75
CA LEU A 272 20.19 25.73 12.18
C LEU A 272 21.62 26.16 11.81
N ASP A 273 22.50 25.16 11.69
CA ASP A 273 23.84 25.28 11.09
C ASP A 273 23.75 25.92 9.70
N ILE A 274 24.25 27.16 9.60
CA ILE A 274 24.11 28.04 8.43
C ILE A 274 24.66 27.37 7.17
N GLU A 275 25.76 26.61 7.27
CA GLU A 275 26.40 25.98 6.12
C GLU A 275 25.51 24.87 5.51
N LYS A 276 24.85 24.09 6.37
CA LYS A 276 23.90 23.07 5.95
C LYS A 276 22.65 23.67 5.31
N VAL A 277 22.15 24.79 5.84
CA VAL A 277 21.03 25.55 5.27
C VAL A 277 21.36 26.08 3.88
N LEU A 278 22.54 26.69 3.72
CA LEU A 278 23.00 27.21 2.43
C LEU A 278 23.15 26.12 1.36
N THR A 279 23.56 24.93 1.78
CA THR A 279 23.70 23.77 0.87
C THR A 279 22.35 23.19 0.46
N ILE A 280 21.42 23.01 1.41
CA ILE A 280 20.08 22.45 1.14
C ILE A 280 19.25 23.40 0.26
N PHE A 281 19.39 24.70 0.46
CA PHE A 281 18.63 25.72 -0.24
C PHE A 281 19.49 26.53 -1.22
N SER A 282 20.48 25.92 -1.88
CA SER A 282 21.14 26.57 -3.01
C SER A 282 20.18 26.68 -4.19
N GLU A 283 20.32 27.71 -5.04
CA GLU A 283 19.45 27.86 -6.22
C GLU A 283 19.53 26.63 -7.14
N GLU A 284 20.73 26.07 -7.29
CA GLU A 284 20.95 24.83 -8.03
C GLU A 284 20.16 23.66 -7.42
N LYS A 285 20.24 23.46 -6.11
CA LYS A 285 19.55 22.35 -5.45
C LYS A 285 18.03 22.49 -5.52
N VAL A 286 17.52 23.70 -5.27
CA VAL A 286 16.08 24.01 -5.36
C VAL A 286 15.57 23.82 -6.79
N SER A 287 16.31 24.35 -7.78
CA SER A 287 16.03 24.15 -9.20
C SER A 287 15.95 22.68 -9.56
N ASN A 288 16.94 21.89 -9.14
CA ASN A 288 17.02 20.47 -9.45
C ASN A 288 15.87 19.68 -8.82
N ASP A 289 15.54 19.93 -7.55
CA ASP A 289 14.45 19.24 -6.85
C ASP A 289 13.08 19.56 -7.49
N LEU A 290 12.83 20.84 -7.80
CA LEU A 290 11.60 21.28 -8.48
C LEU A 290 11.49 20.72 -9.90
N LEU A 291 12.60 20.70 -10.65
CA LEU A 291 12.64 20.12 -11.99
C LEU A 291 12.29 18.64 -11.93
N LEU A 292 12.94 17.88 -11.03
CA LEU A 292 12.72 16.44 -10.87
C LEU A 292 11.26 16.13 -10.51
N PHE A 293 10.67 16.90 -9.58
CA PHE A 293 9.24 16.80 -9.25
C PHE A 293 8.35 17.05 -10.48
N SER A 294 8.67 18.10 -11.23
CA SER A 294 7.90 18.53 -12.41
C SER A 294 7.94 17.48 -13.53
N VAL A 295 9.13 16.96 -13.87
CA VAL A 295 9.28 15.95 -14.94
C VAL A 295 8.81 14.56 -14.52
N HIS A 296 8.78 14.25 -13.22
CA HIS A 296 8.20 13.01 -12.70
C HIS A 296 6.69 12.94 -13.00
N GLY A 297 6.05 14.10 -13.15
CA GLY A 297 4.64 14.22 -13.46
C GLY A 297 3.76 14.36 -12.22
N CYS A 298 4.34 14.78 -11.08
CA CYS A 298 3.59 14.96 -9.85
C CYS A 298 2.37 15.88 -10.05
N THR A 299 1.29 15.63 -9.31
CA THR A 299 0.09 16.47 -9.27
C THR A 299 0.19 17.47 -8.13
N TYR A 300 -0.65 18.51 -8.15
CA TYR A 300 -0.71 19.46 -7.03
C TYR A 300 -1.30 18.79 -5.77
N ASP A 301 -2.22 17.83 -5.93
CA ASP A 301 -2.71 17.00 -4.82
C ASP A 301 -1.55 16.25 -4.11
N GLN A 302 -0.57 15.74 -4.86
CA GLN A 302 0.63 15.14 -4.28
C GLN A 302 1.51 16.16 -3.55
N VAL A 303 1.57 17.41 -4.05
CA VAL A 303 2.25 18.51 -3.36
C VAL A 303 1.54 18.83 -2.04
N GLN A 304 0.20 18.91 -2.04
CA GLN A 304 -0.61 19.15 -0.84
C GLN A 304 -0.43 18.05 0.21
N LEU A 305 -0.36 16.78 -0.20
CA LEU A 305 -0.08 15.67 0.72
C LEU A 305 1.28 15.80 1.41
N ILE A 306 2.28 16.36 0.73
CA ILE A 306 3.61 16.60 1.32
C ILE A 306 3.54 17.77 2.30
N THR A 307 2.95 18.89 1.91
CA THR A 307 2.92 20.11 2.72
C THR A 307 2.00 20.01 3.92
N ALA A 308 0.95 19.18 3.86
CA ALA A 308 0.05 18.90 4.98
C ALA A 308 0.73 18.11 6.11
N LEU A 309 1.81 17.37 5.82
CA LEU A 309 2.53 16.64 6.86
C LEU A 309 3.30 17.60 7.78
N PRO A 310 3.27 17.38 9.10
CA PRO A 310 4.14 18.11 10.03
C PRO A 310 5.61 17.89 9.67
N LYS A 311 6.42 18.96 9.75
CA LYS A 311 7.86 18.91 9.40
C LYS A 311 8.61 17.79 10.12
N LYS A 312 8.28 17.54 11.39
CA LYS A 312 8.86 16.45 12.20
C LYS A 312 8.59 15.08 11.58
N THR A 313 7.34 14.81 11.19
CA THR A 313 6.92 13.57 10.53
C THR A 313 7.62 13.40 9.18
N TRP A 314 7.67 14.48 8.39
CA TRP A 314 8.39 14.49 7.11
C TRP A 314 9.88 14.16 7.26
N ASN A 315 10.55 14.79 8.23
CA ASN A 315 11.95 14.52 8.52
C ASN A 315 12.19 13.07 8.93
N TRP A 316 11.25 12.45 9.65
CA TRP A 316 11.34 11.03 9.99
C TRP A 316 11.14 10.13 8.75
N PHE A 317 10.22 10.44 7.84
CA PHE A 317 10.12 9.72 6.55
C PHE A 317 11.43 9.83 5.75
N CYS A 318 12.00 11.03 5.67
CA CYS A 318 13.30 11.24 5.02
C CYS A 318 14.41 10.41 5.69
N PHE A 319 14.45 10.36 7.02
CA PHE A 319 15.43 9.58 7.77
C PHE A 319 15.33 8.08 7.42
N ILE A 320 14.12 7.51 7.50
CA ILE A 320 13.91 6.08 7.22
C ILE A 320 14.20 5.75 5.75
N ASP A 321 13.79 6.59 4.81
CA ASP A 321 14.01 6.31 3.38
C ASP A 321 15.49 6.39 2.98
N ASN A 322 16.24 7.32 3.59
CA ASN A 322 17.64 7.58 3.23
C ASN A 322 18.67 6.76 4.03
N ILE A 323 18.33 6.21 5.20
CA ILE A 323 19.28 5.38 5.97
C ILE A 323 19.47 3.99 5.37
N VAL A 324 18.45 3.47 4.69
CA VAL A 324 18.43 2.06 4.27
C VAL A 324 19.00 1.85 2.86
N THR A 325 20.05 2.60 2.50
CA THR A 325 20.69 2.60 1.17
C THR A 325 21.16 1.24 0.64
N LYS A 326 21.07 0.16 1.44
CA LYS A 326 21.46 -1.21 1.04
C LYS A 326 20.43 -2.32 1.26
N ASN A 327 19.27 -2.11 1.90
CA ASN A 327 18.40 -3.24 2.29
C ASN A 327 16.89 -3.15 1.98
N LEU A 328 16.21 -2.00 2.14
CA LEU A 328 14.85 -1.73 1.67
C LEU A 328 14.43 -0.29 2.06
N GLN A 329 14.32 0.62 1.10
CA GLN A 329 13.82 1.98 1.34
C GLN A 329 12.30 1.99 1.64
N LEU A 330 11.79 2.99 2.36
CA LEU A 330 10.36 3.11 2.70
C LEU A 330 9.50 3.22 1.43
N CYS A 331 9.93 4.05 0.49
CA CYS A 331 9.33 4.19 -0.83
C CYS A 331 9.31 2.86 -1.60
N LEU A 332 10.42 2.11 -1.57
CA LEU A 332 10.55 0.82 -2.24
C LEU A 332 9.61 -0.23 -1.62
N LEU A 333 9.51 -0.24 -0.29
CA LEU A 333 8.53 -1.06 0.43
C LEU A 333 7.11 -0.67 0.05
N GLY A 334 6.79 0.63 0.04
CA GLY A 334 5.48 1.14 -0.38
C GLY A 334 5.10 0.66 -1.78
N GLY A 335 6.04 0.74 -2.74
CA GLY A 335 5.85 0.24 -4.10
C GLY A 335 5.56 -1.27 -4.14
N ALA A 336 6.28 -2.07 -3.33
CA ALA A 336 6.05 -3.51 -3.23
C ALA A 336 4.72 -3.87 -2.60
N LEU A 337 4.34 -3.21 -1.50
CA LEU A 337 3.05 -3.43 -0.84
C LEU A 337 1.88 -3.00 -1.72
N PHE A 338 2.03 -1.89 -2.46
CA PHE A 338 1.06 -1.43 -3.44
C PHE A 338 0.88 -2.44 -4.58
N SER A 339 1.97 -2.98 -5.13
CA SER A 339 1.90 -3.98 -6.20
C SER A 339 1.24 -5.30 -5.77
N GLN A 340 1.24 -5.59 -4.47
CA GLN A 340 0.57 -6.74 -3.86
C GLN A 340 -0.85 -6.39 -3.35
N GLU A 341 -1.30 -5.17 -3.62
CA GLU A 341 -2.60 -4.61 -3.23
C GLU A 341 -2.87 -4.64 -1.72
N LEU A 342 -1.82 -4.67 -0.90
CA LEU A 342 -1.93 -4.79 0.56
C LEU A 342 -2.33 -3.49 1.24
N ILE A 343 -2.02 -2.36 0.62
CA ILE A 343 -2.31 -1.03 1.15
C ILE A 343 -3.42 -0.32 0.35
N ASP A 344 -3.91 -0.93 -0.73
CA ASP A 344 -5.04 -0.41 -1.53
C ASP A 344 -6.37 -0.77 -0.87
N GLU A 345 -7.04 0.21 -0.26
CA GLU A 345 -8.34 0.04 0.39
C GLU A 345 -9.43 -0.52 -0.53
N CYS A 346 -9.36 -0.27 -1.84
CA CYS A 346 -10.34 -0.82 -2.78
C CYS A 346 -10.12 -2.31 -3.05
N SER A 347 -8.96 -2.85 -2.70
CA SER A 347 -8.64 -4.24 -2.96
C SER A 347 -9.21 -5.19 -1.92
N LYS A 348 -9.59 -6.38 -2.36
CA LYS A 348 -9.87 -7.52 -1.48
C LYS A 348 -8.63 -7.96 -0.70
N ALA A 349 -7.45 -7.59 -1.17
CA ALA A 349 -6.18 -7.90 -0.56
C ALA A 349 -5.75 -6.94 0.54
N PHE A 350 -6.48 -5.84 0.72
CA PHE A 350 -6.19 -4.79 1.70
C PHE A 350 -5.97 -5.37 3.09
N ASP A 351 -4.82 -5.04 3.68
CA ASP A 351 -4.48 -5.37 5.05
C ASP A 351 -4.52 -4.12 5.92
N ILE A 352 -5.62 -3.99 6.66
CA ILE A 352 -5.85 -2.84 7.54
C ILE A 352 -4.78 -2.69 8.62
N ASN A 353 -4.16 -3.80 9.06
CA ASN A 353 -3.12 -3.74 10.10
C ASN A 353 -1.84 -3.10 9.58
N LEU A 354 -1.55 -3.26 8.28
CA LEU A 354 -0.43 -2.57 7.63
C LEU A 354 -0.78 -1.13 7.33
N ALA A 355 -1.93 -0.89 6.68
CA ALA A 355 -2.32 0.45 6.28
C ALA A 355 -2.44 1.39 7.49
N LEU A 356 -3.02 0.93 8.59
CA LEU A 356 -3.18 1.70 9.83
C LEU A 356 -2.05 1.49 10.83
N TYR A 357 -0.89 0.99 10.40
CA TYR A 357 0.24 0.79 11.30
C TYR A 357 0.80 2.15 11.77
N PRO A 358 0.76 2.47 13.09
CA PRO A 358 1.13 3.80 13.55
C PRO A 358 2.63 4.08 13.45
N ILE A 359 2.97 5.29 13.00
CA ILE A 359 4.34 5.81 12.92
C ILE A 359 5.07 5.71 14.27
N ARG A 360 4.38 6.00 15.38
CA ARG A 360 4.96 5.94 16.73
C ARG A 360 5.45 4.55 17.11
N GLU A 361 4.80 3.48 16.63
CA GLU A 361 5.28 2.12 16.90
C GLU A 361 6.53 1.82 16.06
N LEU A 362 6.61 2.33 14.82
CA LEU A 362 7.83 2.25 14.00
C LEU A 362 8.98 3.07 14.60
N GLU A 363 8.72 4.27 15.10
CA GLU A 363 9.72 5.12 15.78
C GLU A 363 10.29 4.44 17.03
N LYS A 364 9.45 3.77 17.82
CA LYS A 364 9.92 2.98 18.97
C LYS A 364 10.78 1.80 18.51
N ALA A 365 10.34 1.08 17.48
CA ALA A 365 11.08 -0.03 16.93
C ALA A 365 12.46 0.42 16.38
N SER A 366 12.53 1.55 15.68
CA SER A 366 13.78 2.06 15.12
C SER A 366 14.79 2.46 16.21
N ARG A 367 14.32 3.08 17.31
CA ARG A 367 15.18 3.44 18.46
C ARG A 367 15.83 2.24 19.13
N VAL A 368 15.14 1.10 19.19
CA VAL A 368 15.72 -0.14 19.74
C VAL A 368 16.89 -0.62 18.87
N LEU A 369 16.80 -0.46 17.55
CA LEU A 369 17.86 -0.87 16.63
C LEU A 369 19.03 0.11 16.60
N GLU A 370 18.80 1.41 16.81
CA GLU A 370 19.87 2.44 16.89
C GLU A 370 20.90 2.14 17.99
N LEU A 371 20.55 1.33 18.99
CA LEU A 371 21.44 0.86 20.05
C LEU A 371 22.28 -0.37 19.66
N SER A 372 22.10 -0.92 18.44
CA SER A 372 22.84 -2.09 17.95
C SER A 372 24.17 -1.72 17.29
N LYS A 373 25.04 -2.71 17.03
CA LYS A 373 26.40 -2.49 16.50
C LYS A 373 26.44 -2.02 15.03
N ASP A 374 25.38 -2.22 14.24
CA ASP A 374 25.28 -1.77 12.84
C ASP A 374 23.83 -1.47 12.42
N PRO A 375 23.25 -0.37 12.93
CA PRO A 375 21.83 -0.05 12.75
C PRO A 375 21.48 0.25 11.29
N ALA A 376 22.38 0.90 10.54
CA ALA A 376 22.11 1.35 9.19
C ALA A 376 21.97 0.17 8.20
N GLN A 377 22.77 -0.89 8.36
CA GLN A 377 22.64 -2.06 7.50
C GLN A 377 21.36 -2.86 7.82
N GLN A 378 20.93 -2.95 9.08
CA GLN A 378 19.85 -3.87 9.43
C GLN A 378 18.46 -3.25 9.46
N MET A 379 18.35 -1.90 9.47
CA MET A 379 17.08 -1.18 9.66
C MET A 379 15.97 -1.61 8.73
N GLY A 380 16.22 -1.73 7.43
CA GLY A 380 15.19 -2.14 6.45
C GLY A 380 14.63 -3.52 6.72
N ARG A 381 15.52 -4.51 6.94
CA ARG A 381 15.12 -5.89 7.22
C ARG A 381 14.38 -5.98 8.56
N PHE A 382 14.86 -5.25 9.57
CA PHE A 382 14.25 -5.19 10.88
C PHE A 382 12.84 -4.60 10.84
N LEU A 383 12.65 -3.43 10.20
CA LEU A 383 11.34 -2.80 10.06
C LEU A 383 10.37 -3.68 9.26
N LEU A 384 10.87 -4.36 8.24
CA LEU A 384 10.07 -5.30 7.45
C LEU A 384 9.62 -6.51 8.27
N GLN A 385 10.53 -7.09 9.07
CA GLN A 385 10.19 -8.14 10.03
C GLN A 385 9.19 -7.63 11.07
N HIS A 386 9.38 -6.41 11.57
CA HIS A 386 8.49 -5.80 12.56
C HIS A 386 7.08 -5.60 12.01
N LEU A 387 6.94 -5.07 10.79
CA LEU A 387 5.65 -4.95 10.10
C LEU A 387 5.02 -6.33 9.83
N SER A 388 5.82 -7.36 9.57
CA SER A 388 5.31 -8.71 9.36
C SER A 388 4.65 -9.32 10.60
N LEU A 389 5.03 -8.87 11.80
CA LEU A 389 4.35 -9.28 13.04
C LEU A 389 2.90 -8.77 13.09
N ALA A 390 2.61 -7.65 12.41
CA ALA A 390 1.27 -7.09 12.32
C ALA A 390 0.44 -7.68 11.17
N SER A 391 1.07 -8.41 10.24
CA SER A 391 0.40 -8.95 9.06
C SER A 391 0.91 -10.34 8.69
N LYS A 392 0.05 -11.34 8.92
CA LYS A 392 0.27 -12.72 8.45
C LYS A 392 0.47 -12.80 6.93
N ARG A 393 -0.13 -11.87 6.19
CA ARG A 393 -0.01 -11.83 4.74
C ARG A 393 1.36 -11.31 4.30
N LEU A 394 1.84 -10.24 4.93
CA LEU A 394 3.21 -9.77 4.73
C LEU A 394 4.20 -10.84 5.15
N GLU A 395 4.04 -11.46 6.31
CA GLU A 395 4.87 -12.58 6.77
C GLU A 395 4.97 -13.70 5.73
N SER A 396 3.84 -14.10 5.12
CA SER A 396 3.80 -15.07 4.03
C SER A 396 4.57 -14.60 2.79
N ILE A 397 4.38 -13.34 2.36
CA ILE A 397 5.09 -12.73 1.23
C ILE A 397 6.60 -12.67 1.46
N LEU A 398 7.03 -12.38 2.70
CA LEU A 398 8.44 -12.36 3.08
C LEU A 398 9.03 -13.76 3.02
N ARG A 399 8.37 -14.75 3.63
CA ARG A 399 8.79 -16.16 3.64
C ARG A 399 8.95 -16.73 2.23
N GLN A 400 8.06 -16.37 1.32
CA GLN A 400 8.09 -16.83 -0.07
C GLN A 400 9.06 -16.04 -0.96
N GLY A 401 9.71 -14.98 -0.45
CA GLY A 401 10.58 -14.10 -1.24
C GLY A 401 9.85 -13.33 -2.34
N LEU A 402 8.51 -13.22 -2.27
CA LEU A 402 7.69 -12.58 -3.29
C LEU A 402 7.96 -11.07 -3.39
N HIS A 403 8.26 -10.41 -2.27
CA HIS A 403 8.62 -8.99 -2.24
C HIS A 403 9.83 -8.67 -3.12
N LEU A 404 10.90 -9.48 -3.06
CA LEU A 404 12.10 -9.29 -3.90
C LEU A 404 11.80 -9.45 -5.39
N ARG A 405 10.97 -10.45 -5.76
CA ARG A 405 10.54 -10.65 -7.15
C ARG A 405 9.70 -9.48 -7.64
N THR A 406 8.84 -8.95 -6.77
CA THR A 406 7.97 -7.80 -7.09
C THR A 406 8.81 -6.55 -7.32
N ILE A 407 9.82 -6.31 -6.47
CA ILE A 407 10.78 -5.22 -6.62
C ILE A 407 11.51 -5.33 -7.96
N ALA A 408 12.09 -6.50 -8.26
CA ALA A 408 12.82 -6.71 -9.50
C ALA A 408 11.93 -6.59 -10.76
N ASP A 409 10.66 -7.02 -10.71
CA ASP A 409 9.70 -6.84 -11.80
C ASP A 409 9.29 -5.36 -11.96
N GLY A 410 9.14 -4.66 -10.83
CA GLY A 410 8.84 -3.23 -10.79
C GLY A 410 9.94 -2.40 -11.44
N GLU A 411 11.16 -2.51 -10.93
CA GLU A 411 12.32 -1.73 -11.40
C GLU A 411 12.59 -1.90 -12.90
N LYS A 412 12.41 -3.11 -13.44
CA LYS A 412 12.59 -3.38 -14.88
C LYS A 412 11.57 -2.69 -15.77
N LYS A 413 10.38 -2.37 -15.25
CA LYS A 413 9.27 -1.79 -16.01
C LYS A 413 9.22 -0.28 -15.95
N ILE A 414 9.99 0.33 -15.05
CA ILE A 414 10.06 1.79 -14.92
C ILE A 414 11.12 2.33 -15.90
N PRO A 415 10.77 3.29 -16.77
CA PRO A 415 11.75 3.91 -17.66
C PRO A 415 12.78 4.70 -16.85
N VAL A 416 14.03 4.73 -17.31
CA VAL A 416 15.09 5.56 -16.73
C VAL A 416 15.42 6.68 -17.72
N TYR A 417 15.54 7.91 -17.19
CA TYR A 417 15.86 9.09 -17.98
C TYR A 417 17.18 9.72 -17.54
N GLU A 418 17.91 10.25 -18.50
CA GLU A 418 18.93 11.25 -18.28
C GLU A 418 18.28 12.63 -18.41
N ILE A 419 18.56 13.53 -17.47
CA ILE A 419 17.91 14.83 -17.35
C ILE A 419 18.99 15.91 -17.44
N ASN A 420 18.81 16.83 -18.38
CA ASN A 420 19.60 18.05 -18.41
C ASN A 420 19.00 19.04 -17.41
N PHE A 421 19.73 19.32 -16.32
CA PHE A 421 19.27 20.21 -15.25
C PHE A 421 19.23 21.70 -15.63
N ILE A 422 19.85 22.08 -16.75
CA ILE A 422 19.83 23.46 -17.25
C ILE A 422 18.54 23.70 -18.04
N THR A 423 18.24 22.82 -19.00
CA THR A 423 17.11 23.00 -19.93
C THR A 423 15.85 22.25 -19.49
N GLY A 424 15.97 21.25 -18.63
CA GLY A 424 14.89 20.32 -18.29
C GLY A 424 14.63 19.24 -19.34
N SER A 425 15.39 19.22 -20.44
CA SER A 425 15.22 18.19 -21.48
C SER A 425 15.57 16.80 -20.94
N ARG A 426 14.75 15.80 -21.25
CA ARG A 426 14.97 14.41 -20.85
C ARG A 426 15.16 13.48 -22.05
N SER A 427 16.11 12.56 -21.92
CA SER A 427 16.37 11.50 -22.89
C SER A 427 16.20 10.14 -22.21
N ARG A 428 15.51 9.21 -22.86
CA ARG A 428 15.33 7.86 -22.31
C ARG A 428 16.62 7.07 -22.49
N ILE A 429 17.10 6.47 -21.41
CA ILE A 429 18.27 5.59 -21.45
C ILE A 429 17.81 4.23 -21.98
N SER A 430 18.38 3.79 -23.12
CA SER A 430 18.06 2.47 -23.67
C SER A 430 18.62 1.37 -22.77
N GLU A 431 17.93 0.23 -22.66
CA GLU A 431 18.33 -0.91 -21.80
C GLU A 431 19.75 -1.44 -22.06
N LYS A 432 20.38 -1.11 -23.20
CA LYS A 432 21.74 -1.56 -23.56
C LYS A 432 22.87 -0.87 -22.78
N THR A 433 22.60 0.20 -22.02
CA THR A 433 23.64 0.99 -21.34
C THR A 433 23.65 0.87 -19.80
N LEU A 434 22.79 0.05 -19.20
CA LEU A 434 22.82 -0.16 -17.75
C LEU A 434 23.90 -1.21 -17.38
N PRO A 435 24.95 -0.86 -16.62
CA PRO A 435 25.86 -1.85 -16.07
C PRO A 435 25.07 -2.77 -15.14
N ILE A 436 24.99 -4.05 -15.51
CA ILE A 436 24.40 -5.09 -14.69
C ILE A 436 25.26 -5.21 -13.43
N ASN A 437 24.86 -4.53 -12.36
CA ASN A 437 25.43 -4.79 -11.04
C ASN A 437 24.92 -6.14 -10.55
N LYS A 438 25.62 -7.21 -10.95
CA LYS A 438 25.58 -8.51 -10.29
C LYS A 438 26.08 -8.32 -8.86
N LYS A 439 25.17 -8.15 -7.90
CA LYS A 439 25.31 -8.58 -6.50
C LYS A 439 24.02 -8.28 -5.74
N ILE A 440 23.12 -9.25 -5.72
CA ILE A 440 22.17 -9.43 -4.62
C ILE A 440 22.35 -10.88 -4.18
N GLY A 441 22.99 -11.04 -3.02
CA GLY A 441 23.07 -12.26 -2.24
C GLY A 441 22.47 -11.99 -0.86
#